data_AF-A0A261Y0M6-F1
#
_entry.id   AF-A0A261Y0M6-F1
#
_cell.length_a   1.000
_cell.length_b   1.000
_cell.length_c   1.000
_cell.angle_alpha   90.00
_cell.angle_beta   90.00
_cell.angle_gamma   90.00
#
_symmetry.space_group_name_H-M   'P 1'
#
loop_
_entity.id
_entity.type
_entity.pdbx_description
1 polymer ?
#
loop_
_entity_poly.entity_id
_entity_poly.type
_entity_poly.pdbx_seq_one_letter_code
_entity_poly.pdbx_strand_id
1 'polypeptide(L)'
;MPVILPVTAAYSCLFAGYSAFLSLRVSKYRGDTGIMIGDGQAAFDTPAKPGKTITPKDLYAAIRAHANFAENVPFALTLIALLELNGGSRRSVHALLATLLTARILHSEAGIRAENNLAFGRPVGTLASTAVIVVAGYLNAALAWPVVRRQLQ
;
A
#
# COMPACT_ATOMS: atom_id res chain seq x y z
N MET A 1 22.06 16.72 -14.23
CA MET A 1 22.10 15.24 -14.35
C MET A 1 20.69 14.77 -14.66
N PRO A 2 20.47 13.87 -15.65
CA PRO A 2 19.13 13.34 -15.89
C PRO A 2 18.66 12.54 -14.68
N VAL A 3 17.40 12.71 -14.28
CA VAL A 3 16.78 11.89 -13.23
C VAL A 3 16.67 10.46 -13.78
N ILE A 4 17.20 9.49 -13.04
CA ILE A 4 17.26 8.08 -13.47
C ILE A 4 15.86 7.44 -13.45
N LEU A 5 15.02 7.83 -12.49
CA LEU A 5 13.67 7.30 -12.24
C LEU A 5 12.61 8.41 -12.23
N PRO A 6 12.43 9.17 -13.33
CA PRO A 6 11.61 10.38 -13.31
C PRO A 6 10.16 10.11 -12.91
N VAL A 7 9.57 9.00 -13.35
CA VAL A 7 8.16 8.68 -13.10
C VAL A 7 7.99 8.14 -11.68
N THR A 8 8.77 7.13 -11.29
CA THR A 8 8.68 6.55 -9.95
C THR A 8 9.02 7.58 -8.87
N ALA A 9 10.02 8.45 -9.10
CA ALA A 9 10.35 9.54 -8.19
C ALA A 9 9.20 10.55 -8.07
N ALA A 10 8.51 10.89 -9.16
CA ALA A 10 7.37 11.81 -9.10
C ALA A 10 6.22 11.26 -8.25
N TYR A 11 5.94 9.95 -8.30
CA TYR A 11 4.89 9.33 -7.48
C TYR A 11 5.31 9.10 -6.03
N SER A 12 6.61 9.12 -5.72
CA SER A 12 7.11 8.86 -4.37
C SER A 12 6.51 9.78 -3.31
N CYS A 13 6.24 11.05 -3.65
CA CYS A 13 5.61 12.00 -2.72
C CYS A 13 4.17 11.60 -2.37
N LEU A 14 3.42 11.01 -3.31
CA LEU A 14 2.05 10.55 -3.10
C LEU A 14 2.04 9.34 -2.15
N PHE A 15 2.93 8.37 -2.38
CA PHE A 15 3.06 7.20 -1.52
C PHE A 15 3.57 7.57 -0.12
N ALA A 16 4.54 8.48 -0.03
CA ALA A 16 5.06 8.98 1.24
C ALA A 16 3.97 9.75 2.02
N GLY A 17 3.24 10.63 1.34
CA GLY A 17 2.12 11.38 1.93
C GLY A 17 1.03 10.45 2.47
N TYR A 18 0.65 9.42 1.70
CA TYR A 18 -0.36 8.47 2.15
C TYR A 18 0.13 7.58 3.30
N SER A 19 1.39 7.14 3.28
CA SER A 19 2.00 6.40 4.38
C SER A 19 2.03 7.23 5.66
N ALA A 20 2.46 8.49 5.57
CA ALA A 20 2.49 9.42 6.70
C ALA A 20 1.08 9.64 7.26
N PHE A 21 0.08 9.82 6.39
CA PHE A 21 -1.31 9.95 6.78
C PHE A 21 -1.83 8.73 7.57
N LEU A 22 -1.56 7.51 7.10
CA LEU A 22 -1.94 6.28 7.81
C LEU A 22 -1.22 6.16 9.16
N SER A 23 0.07 6.50 9.22
CA SER A 23 0.85 6.48 10.46
C SER A 23 0.32 7.49 11.49
N LEU A 24 0.08 8.74 11.07
CA LEU A 24 -0.48 9.78 11.93
C LEU A 24 -1.89 9.43 12.43
N ARG A 25 -2.70 8.76 11.60
CA ARG A 25 -4.00 8.24 11.99
C ARG A 25 -3.88 7.21 13.11
N VAL A 26 -2.97 6.25 13.00
CA VAL A 26 -2.72 5.25 14.06
C VAL A 26 -2.31 5.97 15.35
N SER A 27 -1.39 6.92 15.28
CA SER A 27 -0.95 7.70 16.45
C SER A 27 -2.11 8.46 17.12
N LYS A 28 -2.98 9.09 16.32
CA LYS A 28 -4.20 9.75 16.83
C LYS A 28 -5.13 8.76 17.54
N TYR A 29 -5.39 7.61 16.92
CA TYR A 29 -6.30 6.61 17.47
C TYR A 29 -5.74 5.97 18.75
N ARG A 30 -4.41 5.82 18.85
CA ARG A 30 -3.75 5.40 20.09
C ARG A 30 -3.96 6.43 21.21
N GLY A 31 -3.83 7.72 20.91
CA GLY A 31 -4.15 8.79 21.85
C GLY A 31 -5.60 8.76 22.31
N ASP A 32 -6.54 8.60 21.37
CA ASP A 32 -7.98 8.60 21.63
C ASP A 32 -8.45 7.36 22.42
N THR A 33 -7.84 6.20 22.20
CA THR A 33 -8.14 4.94 22.93
C THR A 33 -7.29 4.76 24.19
N GLY A 34 -6.15 5.44 24.31
CA GLY A 34 -5.13 5.22 25.35
C GLY A 34 -4.35 3.91 25.23
N ILE A 35 -4.51 3.17 24.13
CA ILE A 35 -3.82 1.90 23.91
C ILE A 35 -2.51 2.20 23.18
N MET A 36 -1.45 2.45 23.96
CA MET A 36 -0.14 2.84 23.42
C MET A 36 0.65 1.64 22.88
N ILE A 37 0.50 0.48 23.52
CA ILE A 37 1.19 -0.78 23.15
C ILE A 37 0.15 -1.82 22.76
N GLY A 38 0.45 -2.62 21.74
CA GLY A 38 -0.43 -3.65 21.21
C GLY A 38 -1.39 -3.15 20.12
N ASP A 39 -2.34 -4.00 19.77
CA ASP A 39 -3.27 -3.82 18.66
C ASP A 39 -4.72 -3.54 19.11
N GLY A 40 -4.94 -3.50 20.43
CA GLY A 40 -6.22 -3.19 21.05
C GLY A 40 -7.23 -4.33 21.08
N GLN A 41 -6.88 -5.55 20.63
CA GLN A 41 -7.79 -6.70 20.59
C GLN A 41 -8.37 -7.08 21.95
N ALA A 42 -7.55 -7.06 23.00
CA ALA A 42 -7.98 -7.36 24.36
C ALA A 42 -9.04 -6.40 24.89
N ALA A 43 -9.24 -5.25 24.24
CA ALA A 43 -10.18 -4.21 24.63
C ALA A 43 -11.34 -4.07 23.63
N PHE A 44 -11.59 -5.03 22.73
CA PHE A 44 -12.64 -4.90 21.71
C PHE A 44 -14.06 -4.75 22.25
N ASP A 45 -14.33 -5.29 23.43
CA ASP A 45 -15.63 -5.19 24.09
C ASP A 45 -15.74 -3.96 24.98
N THR A 46 -14.66 -3.18 25.14
CA THR A 46 -14.71 -1.94 25.91
C THR A 46 -15.30 -0.82 25.06
N PRO A 47 -16.22 -0.01 25.61
CA PRO A 47 -16.77 1.13 24.90
C PRO A 47 -15.69 2.19 24.68
N ALA A 48 -15.93 3.10 23.73
CA ALA A 48 -15.07 4.26 23.53
C ALA A 48 -14.95 5.08 24.83
N LYS A 49 -13.80 5.72 25.02
CA LYS A 49 -13.58 6.61 26.18
C LYS A 49 -14.64 7.72 26.21
N PRO A 50 -15.05 8.20 27.40
CA PRO A 50 -15.99 9.32 27.53
C PRO A 50 -15.52 10.53 26.70
N GLY A 51 -16.39 11.04 25.82
CA GLY A 51 -16.06 12.15 24.92
C GLY A 51 -15.27 11.77 23.66
N LYS A 52 -15.08 10.48 23.38
CA LYS A 52 -14.42 9.97 22.16
C LYS A 52 -15.35 9.04 21.39
N THR A 53 -15.24 9.06 20.07
CA THR A 53 -15.98 8.20 19.15
C THR A 53 -15.17 6.99 18.68
N ILE A 54 -13.85 7.05 18.79
CA ILE A 54 -12.93 6.01 18.30
C ILE A 54 -12.89 4.85 19.31
N THR A 55 -13.18 3.65 18.81
CA THR A 55 -13.16 2.40 19.58
C THR A 55 -11.82 1.65 19.41
N PRO A 56 -11.53 0.67 20.28
CA PRO A 56 -10.38 -0.24 20.08
C PRO A 56 -10.44 -1.02 18.75
N LYS A 57 -11.64 -1.29 18.22
CA LYS A 57 -11.83 -1.90 16.88
C LYS A 57 -11.36 -0.97 15.76
N ASP A 58 -11.64 0.33 15.87
CA ASP A 58 -11.18 1.33 14.90
C ASP A 58 -9.65 1.48 14.91
N LEU A 59 -9.04 1.42 16.10
CA LEU A 59 -7.58 1.39 16.23
C LEU A 59 -7.00 0.16 15.53
N TYR A 60 -7.55 -1.02 15.77
CA TYR A 60 -7.10 -2.25 15.10
C TYR A 60 -7.20 -2.14 13.58
N ALA A 61 -8.32 -1.64 13.06
CA ALA A 61 -8.52 -1.40 11.64
C ALA A 61 -7.47 -0.45 11.06
N ALA A 62 -7.18 0.67 11.74
CA ALA A 62 -6.14 1.61 11.32
C ALA A 62 -4.73 1.00 11.33
N ILE A 63 -4.39 0.19 12.35
CA ILE A 63 -3.12 -0.53 12.43
C ILE A 63 -2.98 -1.50 11.25
N ARG A 64 -4.02 -2.28 10.94
CA ARG A 64 -4.01 -3.22 9.82
C ARG A 64 -3.90 -2.52 8.46
N ALA A 65 -4.55 -1.36 8.29
CA ALA A 65 -4.43 -0.56 7.08
C ALA A 65 -2.99 -0.04 6.87
N HIS A 66 -2.37 0.50 7.92
CA HIS A 66 -0.98 0.98 7.88
C HIS A 66 0.01 -0.17 7.65
N ALA A 67 -0.10 -1.27 8.41
CA ALA A 67 0.76 -2.44 8.26
C ALA A 67 0.70 -3.02 6.84
N ASN A 68 -0.51 -3.21 6.30
CA ASN A 68 -0.66 -3.75 4.95
C ASN A 68 -0.03 -2.83 3.89
N PHE A 69 -0.07 -1.51 4.08
CA PHE A 69 0.60 -0.56 3.20
C PHE A 69 2.13 -0.72 3.29
N ALA A 70 2.67 -0.77 4.50
CA ALA A 70 4.09 -0.95 4.75
C ALA A 70 4.64 -2.30 4.24
N GLU A 71 3.81 -3.35 4.22
CA GLU A 71 4.20 -4.68 3.72
C GLU A 71 4.24 -4.75 2.19
N ASN A 72 3.21 -4.23 1.52
CA ASN A 72 3.01 -4.49 0.08
C ASN A 72 3.58 -3.39 -0.83
N VAL A 73 3.50 -2.13 -0.40
CA VAL A 73 3.83 -0.99 -1.27
C VAL A 73 5.33 -0.86 -1.52
N PRO A 74 6.23 -1.01 -0.54
CA PRO A 74 7.68 -0.94 -0.80
C PRO A 74 8.16 -2.00 -1.80
N PHE A 75 7.62 -3.22 -1.72
CA PHE A 75 7.97 -4.29 -2.64
C PHE A 75 7.46 -3.97 -4.07
N ALA A 76 6.20 -3.55 -4.21
CA ALA A 76 5.64 -3.15 -5.50
C ALA A 76 6.40 -1.96 -6.11
N LEU A 77 6.73 -0.93 -5.32
CA LEU A 77 7.52 0.21 -5.77
C LEU A 77 8.91 -0.19 -6.23
N THR A 78 9.56 -1.13 -5.53
CA THR A 78 10.86 -1.67 -5.95
C THR A 78 10.77 -2.34 -7.33
N LEU A 79 9.75 -3.18 -7.57
CA LEU A 79 9.57 -3.83 -8.87
C LEU A 79 9.26 -2.84 -10.00
N ILE A 80 8.47 -1.81 -9.72
CA ILE A 80 8.16 -0.76 -10.70
C ILE A 80 9.38 0.11 -10.98
N ALA A 81 10.19 0.43 -9.95
CA ALA A 81 11.45 1.14 -10.12
C ALA A 81 12.41 0.33 -10.99
N LEU A 82 12.55 -0.99 -10.74
CA LEU A 82 13.33 -1.88 -11.60
C LEU A 82 12.82 -1.89 -13.04
N LEU A 83 11.50 -1.87 -13.24
CA LEU A 83 10.91 -1.81 -14.57
C LEU A 83 11.30 -0.52 -15.30
N GLU A 84 11.25 0.63 -14.63
CA GLU A 84 11.66 1.91 -15.19
C GLU A 84 13.17 1.94 -15.48
N LEU A 85 14.01 1.40 -14.58
CA LEU A 85 15.46 1.26 -14.79
C LEU A 85 15.81 0.39 -15.99
N ASN A 86 15.07 -0.70 -16.20
CA ASN A 86 15.27 -1.63 -17.30
C ASN A 86 14.73 -1.09 -18.65
N GLY A 87 14.30 0.17 -18.71
CA GLY A 87 13.80 0.78 -19.94
C GLY A 87 12.36 0.42 -20.27
N GLY A 88 11.57 0.01 -19.27
CA GLY A 88 10.14 -0.22 -19.42
C GLY A 88 9.39 1.01 -19.95
N SER A 89 8.31 0.77 -20.69
CA SER A 89 7.48 1.86 -21.23
C SER A 89 6.97 2.78 -20.11
N ARG A 90 7.18 4.09 -20.27
CA ARG A 90 6.67 5.11 -19.32
C ARG A 90 5.18 4.97 -19.06
N ARG A 91 4.40 4.60 -20.09
CA ARG A 91 2.95 4.36 -19.96
C ARG A 91 2.65 3.23 -18.99
N SER A 92 3.40 2.13 -19.07
CA SER A 92 3.24 0.98 -18.18
C SER A 92 3.62 1.34 -16.74
N VAL A 93 4.71 2.10 -16.55
CA VAL A 93 5.14 2.58 -15.23
C VAL A 93 4.07 3.47 -14.59
N HIS A 94 3.55 4.47 -15.33
CA HIS A 94 2.44 5.31 -14.86
C HIS A 94 1.19 4.50 -14.52
N ALA A 95 0.79 3.57 -15.39
CA ALA A 95 -0.38 2.73 -15.17
C ALA A 95 -0.24 1.88 -13.90
N LEU A 96 0.93 1.26 -13.68
CA LEU A 96 1.19 0.44 -12.50
C LEU A 96 1.20 1.28 -11.21
N LEU A 97 1.85 2.44 -11.20
CA LEU A 97 1.89 3.33 -10.03
C LEU A 97 0.51 3.91 -9.70
N ALA A 98 -0.24 4.36 -10.70
CA ALA A 98 -1.59 4.89 -10.51
C ALA A 98 -2.55 3.80 -10.02
N THR A 99 -2.48 2.60 -10.62
CA THR A 99 -3.29 1.44 -10.20
C THR A 99 -2.95 1.04 -8.77
N LEU A 100 -1.66 0.96 -8.43
CA LEU A 100 -1.22 0.65 -7.07
C LEU A 100 -1.79 1.66 -6.08
N LEU A 101 -1.55 2.96 -6.29
CA LEU A 101 -2.02 4.02 -5.38
C LEU A 101 -3.54 3.98 -5.20
N THR A 102 -4.28 3.90 -6.30
CA THR A 102 -5.75 3.86 -6.28
C THR A 102 -6.27 2.63 -5.54
N ALA A 103 -5.68 1.46 -5.80
CA ALA A 103 -6.02 0.22 -5.11
C ALA A 103 -5.76 0.32 -3.60
N ARG A 104 -4.64 0.94 -3.17
CA ARG A 104 -4.30 1.11 -1.75
C ARG A 104 -5.29 2.04 -1.04
N ILE A 105 -5.67 3.15 -1.69
CA ILE A 105 -6.63 4.11 -1.14
C ILE A 105 -8.01 3.45 -1.00
N LEU A 106 -8.48 2.78 -2.05
CA LEU A 106 -9.75 2.05 -2.04
C LEU A 106 -9.77 0.95 -0.97
N HIS A 107 -8.69 0.17 -0.84
CA HIS A 107 -8.61 -0.89 0.17
C HIS A 107 -8.74 -0.37 1.60
N SER A 108 -7.99 0.69 1.92
CA SER A 108 -7.91 1.25 3.27
C SER A 108 -9.16 2.05 3.65
N GLU A 109 -9.64 2.93 2.77
CA GLU A 109 -10.77 3.81 3.08
C GLU A 109 -12.13 3.14 2.82
N ALA A 110 -12.28 2.35 1.75
CA ALA A 110 -13.56 1.72 1.41
C ALA A 110 -13.67 0.26 1.90
N GLY A 111 -12.55 -0.44 2.14
CA GLY A 111 -12.55 -1.85 2.53
C GLY A 111 -12.40 -2.12 4.03
N ILE A 112 -11.49 -1.42 4.70
CA ILE A 112 -11.18 -1.66 6.12
C ILE A 112 -12.07 -0.83 7.07
N ARG A 113 -12.66 0.27 6.60
CA ARG A 113 -13.34 1.27 7.45
C ARG A 113 -14.85 1.45 7.19
N ALA A 114 -15.45 0.76 6.22
CA ALA A 114 -16.89 0.85 6.00
C ALA A 114 -17.66 0.17 7.15
N GLU A 115 -18.67 0.86 7.72
CA GLU A 115 -19.53 0.36 8.82
C GLU A 115 -20.21 -0.98 8.48
N ASN A 116 -20.51 -1.17 7.20
CA ASN A 116 -20.76 -2.48 6.64
C ASN A 116 -19.41 -3.04 6.23
N ASN A 117 -18.98 -4.09 6.91
CA ASN A 117 -17.87 -5.00 6.60
C ASN A 117 -18.09 -5.70 5.23
N LEU A 118 -18.47 -4.92 4.20
CA LEU A 118 -18.80 -5.31 2.84
C LEU A 118 -17.52 -5.89 2.26
N ALA A 119 -17.52 -7.21 2.28
CA ALA A 119 -16.48 -8.15 1.91
C ALA A 119 -15.90 -7.98 0.49
N PHE A 120 -16.25 -6.91 -0.24
CA PHE A 120 -15.78 -6.61 -1.60
C PHE A 120 -14.56 -5.68 -1.65
N GLY A 121 -14.39 -4.72 -0.73
CA GLY A 121 -13.23 -3.81 -0.75
C GLY A 121 -11.90 -4.49 -0.34
N ARG A 122 -11.99 -5.50 0.52
CA ARG A 122 -10.83 -6.30 0.98
C ARG A 122 -10.21 -7.14 -0.14
N PRO A 123 -10.94 -7.99 -0.88
CA PRO A 123 -10.36 -8.78 -1.96
C PRO A 123 -9.92 -7.90 -3.12
N VAL A 124 -10.69 -6.87 -3.52
CA VAL A 124 -10.34 -6.05 -4.69
C VAL A 124 -9.02 -5.30 -4.50
N GLY A 125 -8.81 -4.68 -3.33
CA GLY A 125 -7.57 -3.97 -3.03
C GLY A 125 -6.33 -4.86 -2.91
N THR A 126 -6.49 -6.03 -2.30
CA THR A 126 -5.42 -7.04 -2.21
C THR A 126 -5.12 -7.64 -3.58
N LEU A 127 -6.14 -8.05 -4.34
CA LEU A 127 -6.00 -8.61 -5.69
C LEU A 127 -5.35 -7.61 -6.63
N ALA A 128 -5.74 -6.33 -6.58
CA ALA A 128 -5.13 -5.29 -7.40
C ALA A 128 -3.65 -5.05 -7.02
N SER A 129 -3.33 -5.03 -5.72
CA SER A 129 -1.93 -4.89 -5.26
C SER A 129 -1.08 -6.08 -5.70
N THR A 130 -1.59 -7.30 -5.54
CA THR A 130 -0.93 -8.54 -5.99
C THR A 130 -0.80 -8.58 -7.51
N ALA A 131 -1.82 -8.16 -8.25
CA ALA A 131 -1.77 -8.06 -9.71
C ALA A 131 -0.68 -7.09 -10.17
N VAL A 132 -0.54 -5.93 -9.52
CA VAL A 132 0.57 -4.99 -9.82
C VAL A 132 1.92 -5.65 -9.61
N ILE A 133 2.11 -6.37 -8.50
CA ILE A 133 3.36 -7.09 -8.21
C ILE A 133 3.66 -8.13 -9.28
N VAL A 134 2.68 -8.97 -9.62
CA VAL A 134 2.83 -10.04 -10.63
C VAL A 134 3.11 -9.47 -12.01
N VAL A 135 2.37 -8.43 -12.43
CA VAL A 135 2.55 -7.78 -13.73
C VAL A 135 3.90 -7.06 -13.78
N ALA A 136 4.30 -6.34 -12.74
CA ALA A 136 5.62 -5.69 -12.70
C ALA A 136 6.76 -6.72 -12.75
N GLY A 137 6.64 -7.84 -12.04
CA GLY A 137 7.60 -8.95 -12.09
C GLY A 137 7.68 -9.58 -13.47
N TYR A 138 6.54 -9.86 -14.09
CA TYR A 138 6.47 -10.39 -15.45
C TYR A 138 7.11 -9.45 -16.48
N LEU A 139 6.80 -8.15 -16.43
CA LEU A 139 7.38 -7.18 -17.35
C LEU A 139 8.90 -7.04 -17.18
N ASN A 140 9.40 -7.08 -15.95
CA ASN A 140 10.85 -7.13 -15.69
C ASN A 140 11.48 -8.40 -16.29
N ALA A 141 10.87 -9.57 -16.07
CA ALA A 141 11.37 -10.82 -16.63
C ALA A 141 11.36 -10.79 -18.16
N ALA A 142 10.29 -10.27 -18.78
CA ALA A 142 10.17 -10.17 -20.23
C ALA A 142 11.25 -9.26 -20.85
N LEU A 143 11.64 -8.18 -20.16
CA LEU A 143 12.73 -7.30 -20.60
C LEU A 143 14.12 -7.91 -20.38
N ALA A 144 14.33 -8.61 -19.27
CA ALA A 144 15.63 -9.17 -18.90
C ALA A 144 15.94 -10.49 -19.64
N TRP A 145 14.94 -11.32 -19.93
CA TRP A 145 15.10 -12.65 -20.50
C TRP A 145 15.89 -12.69 -21.82
N PRO A 146 15.69 -11.78 -22.79
CA PRO A 146 16.49 -11.73 -24.01
C PRO A 146 17.98 -11.42 -23.80
N VAL A 147 18.35 -10.81 -22.66
CA VAL A 147 19.75 -10.56 -22.30
C VAL A 147 20.34 -11.82 -21.68
N VAL A 148 19.64 -12.42 -20.71
CA VAL A 148 20.06 -13.65 -20.04
C VAL A 148 20.26 -14.78 -21.04
N ARG A 149 19.31 -14.99 -21.97
CA ARG A 149 19.41 -16.05 -22.99
C ARG A 149 20.65 -15.93 -23.87
N ARG A 150 21.15 -14.70 -24.09
CA ARG A 150 22.35 -14.42 -24.92
C ARG A 150 23.65 -14.71 -24.18
N GLN A 151 23.64 -14.75 -22.85
CA GLN A 151 24.82 -15.05 -22.02
C GLN A 151 25.02 -16.56 -21.82
N LEU A 152 23.98 -17.35 -22.07
CA LEU A 152 23.99 -18.80 -21.94
C LEU A 152 24.36 -19.52 -23.25
N GLN A 153 24.55 -18.77 -24.33
CA GLN A 153 25.00 -19.23 -25.65
C GLN A 153 26.47 -18.86 -25.84
#